data_AF-A0A534YRW0-F1
#
_entry.id   AF-A0A534YRW0-F1
#
_cell.length_a   1.000
_cell.length_b   1.000
_cell.length_c   1.000
_cell.angle_alpha   90.00
_cell.angle_beta   90.00
_cell.angle_gamma   90.00
#
_symmetry.space_group_name_H-M   'P 1'
#
loop_
_entity.id
_entity.type
_entity.pdbx_description
1 polymer ?
#
loop_
_entity_poly.entity_id
_entity_poly.type
_entity_poly.pdbx_seq_one_letter_code
_entity_poly.pdbx_strand_id
1 'polypeptide(L)'
;MQMLLRPAAEFDLAQRVRAGTASLGEAFAFTSGLYFRGKLAYAERFARTPEEVPGVLVIAPGAGLVPAETLVRREQLLALGQVPVDEADPRFREPLLEASRLLAGALPPDGEIVLLGSVASAKYVDPLLSVFGQRLLFPPTFVGRGDMSRGGLLLRCVRSGEELEYAPVDGAVRHGPRPPRLPRLPRRG
;
A
#
# COMPACT_ATOMS: atom_id res chain seq x y z
N MET A 1 -2.46 13.28 7.71
CA MET A 1 -1.09 13.57 8.22
C MET A 1 -1.05 14.75 9.22
N GLN A 2 -1.88 15.78 9.06
CA GLN A 2 -1.85 16.99 9.91
C GLN A 2 -1.77 16.74 11.43
N MET A 3 -2.61 15.84 11.99
CA MET A 3 -2.58 15.56 13.45
C MET A 3 -1.25 14.96 13.92
N LEU A 4 -0.61 14.11 13.11
CA LEU A 4 0.67 13.48 13.41
C LEU A 4 1.83 14.49 13.39
N LEU A 5 1.75 15.48 12.50
CA LEU A 5 2.83 16.46 12.28
C LEU A 5 2.63 17.77 13.05
N ARG A 6 1.63 17.86 13.94
CA ARG A 6 1.45 19.03 14.82
C ARG A 6 2.66 19.11 15.76
N PRO A 7 3.32 20.28 15.89
CA PRO A 7 4.46 20.45 16.80
C PRO A 7 4.13 20.02 18.25
N ALA A 8 2.92 20.32 18.72
CA ALA A 8 2.45 20.03 20.07
C ALA A 8 1.84 18.62 20.25
N ALA A 9 1.92 17.73 19.24
CA ALA A 9 1.40 16.37 19.39
C ALA A 9 2.32 15.53 20.30
N GLU A 10 1.80 15.05 21.43
CA GLU A 10 2.59 14.31 22.43
C GLU A 10 2.28 12.81 22.50
N PHE A 11 1.37 12.29 21.69
CA PHE A 11 1.16 10.85 21.64
C PHE A 11 2.38 10.13 21.05
N ASP A 12 2.58 8.87 21.45
CA ASP A 12 3.76 8.05 21.15
C ASP A 12 4.26 8.18 19.70
N LEU A 13 3.40 7.92 18.72
CA LEU A 13 3.80 7.95 17.31
C LEU A 13 4.30 9.34 16.86
N ALA A 14 3.76 10.44 17.37
CA ALA A 14 4.26 11.78 17.05
C ALA A 14 5.66 12.01 17.64
N GLN A 15 5.93 11.50 18.84
CA GLN A 15 7.26 11.54 19.44
C GLN A 15 8.26 10.71 18.63
N ARG A 16 7.88 9.49 18.23
CA ARG A 16 8.73 8.61 17.42
C ARG A 16 9.03 9.17 16.03
N VAL A 17 8.06 9.81 15.36
CA VAL A 17 8.30 10.53 14.10
C VAL A 17 9.31 11.68 14.30
N ARG A 18 9.24 12.42 15.42
CA ARG A 18 10.23 13.47 15.72
C ARG A 18 11.62 12.90 16.00
N ALA A 19 11.69 11.77 16.69
CA ALA A 19 12.94 11.06 16.96
C ALA A 19 13.51 10.33 15.72
N GLY A 20 12.72 10.19 14.65
CA GLY A 20 13.09 9.41 13.47
C GLY A 20 13.10 7.90 13.72
N THR A 21 12.24 7.41 14.62
CA THR A 21 12.13 6.01 15.02
C THR A 21 10.77 5.37 14.68
N ALA A 22 9.90 6.12 14.00
CA ALA A 22 8.65 5.60 13.44
C ALA A 22 8.84 5.26 11.96
N SER A 23 8.18 4.19 11.50
CA SER A 23 8.23 3.80 10.10
C SER A 23 7.20 4.53 9.24
N LEU A 24 7.43 4.56 7.92
CA LEU A 24 6.50 5.08 6.93
C LEU A 24 5.14 4.36 7.02
N GLY A 25 5.16 3.04 7.19
CA GLY A 25 3.98 2.21 7.36
C GLY A 25 3.14 2.62 8.56
N GLU A 26 3.78 2.85 9.71
CA GLU A 26 3.09 3.32 10.93
C GLU A 26 2.46 4.71 10.74
N ALA A 27 3.21 5.64 10.12
CA ALA A 27 2.71 6.98 9.84
C ALA A 27 1.47 6.96 8.93
N PHE A 28 1.49 6.13 7.88
CA PHE A 28 0.36 6.00 6.95
C PHE A 28 -0.82 5.22 7.56
N ALA A 29 -0.54 4.19 8.36
CA ALA A 29 -1.54 3.42 9.10
C ALA A 29 -2.30 4.29 10.11
N PHE A 30 -1.63 5.30 10.68
CA PHE A 30 -2.26 6.27 11.55
C PHE A 30 -3.25 7.17 10.80
N THR A 31 -2.88 7.67 9.63
CA THR A 31 -3.68 8.67 8.92
C THR A 31 -4.78 8.11 8.05
N SER A 32 -4.64 6.88 7.58
CA SER A 32 -5.47 6.31 6.51
C SER A 32 -6.47 5.26 7.02
N GLY A 33 -6.67 5.20 8.34
CA GLY A 33 -7.67 4.38 9.00
C GLY A 33 -7.55 2.88 8.71
N LEU A 34 -8.69 2.18 8.74
CA LEU A 34 -8.74 0.72 8.64
C LEU A 34 -8.23 0.17 7.30
N TYR A 35 -8.37 0.94 6.22
CA TYR A 35 -8.00 0.45 4.90
C TYR A 35 -6.48 0.28 4.77
N PHE A 36 -5.70 1.30 5.12
CA PHE A 36 -4.25 1.16 5.07
C PHE A 36 -3.73 0.16 6.10
N ARG A 37 -4.28 0.16 7.32
CA ARG A 37 -3.93 -0.85 8.35
C ARG A 37 -4.14 -2.27 7.85
N GLY A 38 -5.26 -2.54 7.17
CA GLY A 38 -5.53 -3.85 6.58
C GLY A 38 -4.52 -4.22 5.50
N LYS A 39 -4.14 -3.28 4.62
CA LYS A 39 -3.11 -3.50 3.59
C LYS A 39 -1.75 -3.83 4.20
N LEU A 40 -1.31 -3.03 5.17
CA LEU A 40 -0.02 -3.21 5.83
C LEU A 40 0.06 -4.57 6.54
N ALA A 41 -0.90 -4.87 7.40
CA ALA A 41 -0.93 -6.13 8.14
C ALA A 41 -1.03 -7.35 7.22
N TYR A 42 -1.77 -7.24 6.12
CA TYR A 42 -1.87 -8.32 5.13
C TYR A 42 -0.55 -8.53 4.38
N ALA A 43 0.08 -7.45 3.90
CA ALA A 43 1.35 -7.54 3.20
C ALA A 43 2.45 -8.11 4.12
N GLU A 44 2.55 -7.64 5.37
CA GLU A 44 3.49 -8.18 6.35
C GLU A 44 3.27 -9.68 6.64
N ARG A 45 2.02 -10.16 6.57
CA ARG A 45 1.67 -11.55 6.87
C ARG A 45 1.98 -12.53 5.73
N PHE A 46 1.83 -12.08 4.49
CA PHE A 46 1.77 -12.96 3.31
C PHE A 46 2.86 -12.68 2.27
N ALA A 47 3.59 -11.55 2.36
CA ALA A 47 4.68 -11.26 1.43
C ALA A 47 5.77 -12.36 1.52
N ARG A 48 6.19 -12.83 0.35
CA ARG A 48 7.28 -13.78 0.16
C ARG A 48 8.27 -13.13 -0.80
N THR A 49 9.43 -12.77 -0.28
CA THR A 49 10.44 -11.99 -1.02
C THR A 49 11.82 -12.61 -0.80
N PRO A 50 12.73 -12.52 -1.78
CA PRO A 50 14.16 -12.78 -1.55
C PRO A 50 14.72 -11.91 -0.43
N GLU A 51 15.79 -12.38 0.23
CA GLU A 51 16.37 -11.71 1.42
C GLU A 51 16.80 -10.26 1.13
N GLU A 52 17.27 -9.97 -0.09
CA GLU A 52 17.75 -8.64 -0.48
C GLU A 52 16.67 -7.71 -1.05
N VAL A 53 15.42 -8.18 -1.18
CA VAL A 53 14.33 -7.40 -1.77
C VAL A 53 13.26 -7.10 -0.70
N PRO A 54 12.89 -5.83 -0.46
CA PRO A 54 11.84 -5.50 0.50
C PRO A 54 10.48 -6.10 0.11
N GLY A 55 9.84 -6.81 1.04
CA GLY A 55 8.58 -7.52 0.78
C GLY A 55 7.33 -6.65 0.87
N VAL A 56 7.41 -5.49 1.54
CA VAL A 56 6.27 -4.58 1.73
C VAL A 56 6.67 -3.16 1.36
N LEU A 57 6.07 -2.67 0.27
CA LEU A 57 6.36 -1.35 -0.29
C LEU A 57 5.14 -0.43 -0.24
N VAL A 58 5.38 0.85 0.01
CA VAL A 58 4.40 1.92 0.00
C VAL A 58 4.66 2.82 -1.19
N ILE A 59 3.62 3.11 -1.97
CA ILE A 59 3.67 4.17 -2.99
C ILE A 59 3.69 5.52 -2.27
N ALA A 60 4.86 6.14 -2.22
CA ALA A 60 5.12 7.40 -1.53
C ALA A 60 5.30 8.54 -2.55
N PRO A 61 4.42 9.56 -2.57
CA PRO A 61 4.50 10.64 -3.56
C PRO A 61 5.84 11.38 -3.49
N GLY A 62 6.54 11.54 -4.62
CA GLY A 62 7.88 12.13 -4.65
C GLY A 62 9.02 11.15 -4.37
N ALA A 63 8.74 9.93 -3.89
CA ALA A 63 9.76 8.94 -3.52
C ALA A 63 9.55 7.55 -4.14
N GLY A 64 8.48 7.34 -4.91
CA GLY A 64 8.24 6.10 -5.64
C GLY A 64 7.78 4.95 -4.74
N LEU A 65 8.48 3.82 -4.78
CA LEU A 65 8.21 2.65 -3.94
C LEU A 65 9.19 2.63 -2.76
N VAL A 66 8.67 2.78 -1.55
CA VAL A 66 9.49 2.87 -0.33
C VAL A 66 9.13 1.73 0.62
N PRO A 67 10.10 1.01 1.21
CA PRO A 67 9.83 -0.03 2.20
C PRO A 67 9.00 0.51 3.36
N ALA A 68 7.97 -0.21 3.78
CA ALA A 68 7.06 0.22 4.83
C ALA A 68 7.77 0.44 6.17
N GLU A 69 8.84 -0.31 6.42
CA GLU A 69 9.72 -0.24 7.59
C GLU A 69 10.68 0.95 7.57
N THR A 70 10.78 1.67 6.45
CA THR A 70 11.67 2.84 6.32
C THR A 70 11.35 3.87 7.40
N LEU A 71 12.33 4.21 8.22
CA LEU A 71 12.19 5.21 9.27
C LEU A 71 12.02 6.60 8.66
N VAL A 72 11.06 7.36 9.18
CA VAL A 72 10.69 8.66 8.65
C VAL A 72 10.72 9.74 9.72
N ARG A 73 11.11 10.93 9.28
CA ARG A 73 11.07 12.19 10.03
C ARG A 73 9.93 13.06 9.54
N ARG A 74 9.61 14.07 10.34
CA ARG A 74 8.57 15.06 10.05
C ARG A 74 8.75 15.70 8.68
N GLU A 75 9.96 16.10 8.34
CA GLU A 75 10.29 16.85 7.12
C GLU A 75 10.01 15.99 5.88
N GLN A 76 10.35 14.70 5.95
CA GLN A 76 10.07 13.73 4.89
C GLN A 76 8.56 13.55 4.70
N LEU A 77 7.80 13.37 5.79
CA LEU A 77 6.34 13.24 5.71
C LEU A 77 5.65 14.51 5.19
N LEU A 78 6.20 15.70 5.49
CA LEU A 78 5.73 16.96 4.92
C LEU A 78 6.02 17.01 3.42
N ALA A 79 7.23 16.64 2.99
CA ALA A 79 7.62 16.62 1.58
C ALA A 79 6.72 15.70 0.74
N LEU A 80 6.42 14.48 1.24
CA LEU A 80 5.46 13.58 0.60
C LEU A 80 4.08 14.25 0.40
N GLY A 81 3.64 15.03 1.40
CA GLY A 81 2.36 15.73 1.36
C GLY A 81 2.31 16.92 0.39
N GLN A 82 3.46 17.40 -0.11
CA GLN A 82 3.53 18.49 -1.08
C GLN A 82 3.48 18.01 -2.54
N VAL A 83 3.56 16.70 -2.77
CA VAL A 83 3.51 16.13 -4.12
C VAL A 83 2.08 15.70 -4.44
N PRO A 84 1.41 16.35 -5.40
CA PRO A 84 0.10 15.93 -5.88
C PRO A 84 0.15 14.49 -6.41
N VAL A 85 -0.81 13.68 -5.98
CA VAL A 85 -0.98 12.32 -6.53
C VAL A 85 -1.82 12.41 -7.80
N ASP A 86 -1.16 12.82 -8.87
CA ASP A 86 -1.74 13.09 -10.18
C ASP A 86 -0.91 12.40 -11.27
N GLU A 87 -1.57 11.82 -12.26
CA GLU A 87 -0.91 11.11 -13.37
C GLU A 87 -0.05 12.01 -14.26
N ALA A 88 -0.38 13.30 -14.32
CA ALA A 88 0.34 14.31 -15.10
C ALA A 88 1.47 14.98 -14.30
N ASP A 89 1.58 14.77 -12.98
CA ASP A 89 2.65 15.38 -12.19
C ASP A 89 3.92 14.52 -12.27
N PRO A 90 5.00 15.01 -12.92
CA PRO A 90 6.24 14.25 -13.07
C PRO A 90 6.87 13.92 -11.70
N ARG A 91 6.69 14.75 -10.68
CA ARG A 91 7.21 14.51 -9.32
C ARG A 91 6.53 13.30 -8.66
N PHE A 92 5.34 12.92 -9.12
CA PHE A 92 4.69 11.69 -8.70
C PHE A 92 5.04 10.52 -9.63
N ARG A 93 4.91 10.73 -10.95
CA ARG A 93 5.02 9.66 -11.95
C ARG A 93 6.44 9.14 -12.14
N GLU A 94 7.44 10.01 -12.21
CA GLU A 94 8.82 9.61 -12.52
C GLU A 94 9.46 8.77 -11.40
N PRO A 95 9.40 9.18 -10.12
CA PRO A 95 9.95 8.35 -9.03
C PRO A 95 9.26 7.00 -8.92
N LEU A 96 7.95 6.93 -9.21
CA LEU A 96 7.22 5.66 -9.22
C LEU A 96 7.71 4.73 -10.32
N LEU A 97 7.91 5.24 -11.54
CA LEU A 97 8.43 4.44 -12.66
C LEU A 97 9.87 4.00 -12.41
N GLU A 98 10.72 4.87 -11.92
CA GLU A 98 12.11 4.56 -11.59
C GLU A 98 12.20 3.45 -10.54
N ALA A 99 11.52 3.62 -9.41
CA ALA A 99 11.49 2.61 -8.35
C ALA A 99 10.90 1.28 -8.83
N SER A 100 9.89 1.32 -9.71
CA SER A 100 9.30 0.11 -10.29
C SER A 100 10.31 -0.65 -11.17
N ARG A 101 11.12 0.05 -11.97
CA ARG A 101 12.15 -0.58 -12.82
C ARG A 101 13.26 -1.19 -11.98
N LEU A 102 13.70 -0.50 -10.92
CA LEU A 102 14.68 -1.03 -9.98
C LEU A 102 14.16 -2.32 -9.33
N LEU A 103 12.92 -2.31 -8.85
CA LEU A 103 12.28 -3.49 -8.27
C LEU A 103 12.16 -4.64 -9.28
N ALA A 104 11.75 -4.34 -10.52
CA ALA A 104 11.62 -5.34 -11.58
C ALA A 104 12.97 -6.00 -11.95
N GLY A 105 14.08 -5.27 -11.84
CA GLY A 105 15.42 -5.80 -12.05
C GLY A 105 15.99 -6.58 -10.86
N ALA A 106 15.50 -6.32 -9.64
CA ALA A 106 15.91 -7.03 -8.43
C ALA A 106 15.15 -8.34 -8.20
N LEU A 107 13.94 -8.46 -8.75
CA LEU A 107 13.12 -9.66 -8.62
C LEU A 107 13.51 -10.78 -9.59
N PRO A 108 13.32 -12.06 -9.22
CA PRO A 108 13.49 -13.16 -10.14
C PRO A 108 12.48 -13.07 -11.31
N PRO A 109 12.70 -13.79 -12.42
CA PRO A 109 11.82 -13.73 -13.59
C PRO A 109 10.34 -14.03 -13.29
N ASP A 110 10.09 -14.93 -12.35
CA ASP A 110 8.77 -15.35 -11.86
C ASP A 110 8.29 -14.56 -10.63
N GLY A 111 9.02 -13.53 -10.19
CA GLY A 111 8.65 -12.69 -9.07
C GLY A 111 7.36 -11.90 -9.33
N GLU A 112 6.36 -12.09 -8.47
CA GLU A 112 5.05 -11.45 -8.56
C GLU A 112 4.97 -10.18 -7.70
N ILE A 113 4.23 -9.17 -8.19
CA ILE A 113 3.94 -7.94 -7.44
C ILE A 113 2.45 -7.84 -7.19
N VAL A 114 2.03 -7.77 -5.92
CA VAL A 114 0.61 -7.66 -5.56
C VAL A 114 0.24 -6.22 -5.18
N LEU A 115 -0.61 -5.58 -5.98
CA LEU A 115 -1.14 -4.24 -5.70
C LEU A 115 -2.39 -4.31 -4.79
N LEU A 116 -2.22 -3.96 -3.52
CA LEU A 116 -3.32 -3.93 -2.54
C LEU A 116 -4.08 -2.59 -2.47
N GLY A 117 -3.59 -1.57 -3.17
CA GLY A 117 -4.11 -0.19 -3.11
C GLY A 117 -4.67 0.28 -4.45
N SER A 118 -5.81 0.99 -4.42
CA SER A 118 -6.29 1.83 -5.54
C SER A 118 -6.24 1.20 -6.95
N VAL A 119 -6.51 -0.11 -7.06
CA VAL A 119 -6.46 -0.88 -8.33
C VAL A 119 -7.34 -0.28 -9.44
N ALA A 120 -8.40 0.44 -9.08
CA ALA A 120 -9.29 1.10 -10.04
C ALA A 120 -8.73 2.44 -10.60
N SER A 121 -7.56 2.91 -10.13
CA SER A 121 -7.04 4.24 -10.45
C SER A 121 -5.88 4.15 -11.43
N ALA A 122 -6.10 4.68 -12.64
CA ALA A 122 -5.11 4.71 -13.73
C ALA A 122 -3.76 5.31 -13.30
N LYS A 123 -3.78 6.40 -12.52
CA LYS A 123 -2.56 7.06 -12.02
C LYS A 123 -1.57 6.15 -11.29
N TYR A 124 -2.02 5.07 -10.68
CA TYR A 124 -1.15 4.06 -10.08
C TYR A 124 -0.97 2.86 -11.00
N VAL A 125 -2.06 2.36 -11.58
CA VAL A 125 -2.03 1.11 -12.35
C VAL A 125 -1.20 1.26 -13.61
N ASP A 126 -1.38 2.31 -14.39
CA ASP A 126 -0.74 2.46 -15.69
C ASP A 126 0.80 2.47 -15.60
N PRO A 127 1.44 3.27 -14.72
CA PRO A 127 2.90 3.22 -14.57
C PRO A 127 3.39 1.86 -14.06
N LEU A 128 2.70 1.24 -13.10
CA LEU A 128 3.09 -0.07 -12.58
C LEU A 128 2.95 -1.16 -13.65
N LEU A 129 1.84 -1.17 -14.38
CA LEU A 129 1.55 -2.14 -15.42
C LEU A 129 2.54 -2.03 -16.58
N SER A 130 2.96 -0.81 -16.92
CA SER A 130 3.97 -0.58 -17.97
C SER A 130 5.34 -1.20 -17.67
N VAL A 131 5.62 -1.51 -16.40
CA VAL A 131 6.90 -2.10 -15.95
C VAL A 131 6.76 -3.58 -15.63
N PHE A 132 5.73 -3.97 -14.88
CA PHE A 132 5.57 -5.32 -14.37
C PHE A 132 4.75 -6.23 -15.30
N GLY A 133 3.93 -5.67 -16.19
CA GLY A 133 3.07 -6.42 -17.11
C GLY A 133 2.18 -7.44 -16.38
N GLN A 134 2.18 -8.67 -16.88
CA GLN A 134 1.40 -9.79 -16.32
C GLN A 134 1.78 -10.17 -14.88
N ARG A 135 2.96 -9.76 -14.40
CA ARG A 135 3.42 -9.99 -13.01
C ARG A 135 2.82 -9.00 -12.01
N LEU A 136 2.13 -7.96 -12.49
CA LEU A 136 1.34 -7.08 -11.63
C LEU A 136 0.00 -7.73 -11.34
N LEU A 137 -0.16 -8.22 -10.11
CA LEU A 137 -1.36 -8.89 -9.66
C LEU A 137 -2.18 -8.01 -8.71
N PHE A 138 -3.45 -8.37 -8.53
CA PHE A 138 -4.32 -7.80 -7.51
C PHE A 138 -5.34 -8.83 -7.03
N PRO A 139 -5.99 -8.64 -5.87
CA PRO A 139 -7.07 -9.51 -5.44
C PRO A 139 -8.38 -9.16 -6.19
N PRO A 140 -8.95 -10.05 -7.03
CA PRO A 140 -10.19 -9.78 -7.76
C PRO A 140 -11.38 -9.51 -6.82
N THR A 141 -11.32 -10.07 -5.61
CA THR A 141 -12.30 -9.83 -4.54
C THR A 141 -12.40 -8.36 -4.10
N PHE A 142 -11.48 -7.48 -4.52
CA PHE A 142 -11.56 -6.04 -4.29
C PHE A 142 -12.54 -5.32 -5.22
N VAL A 143 -12.88 -5.89 -6.37
CA VAL A 143 -13.76 -5.24 -7.36
C VAL A 143 -15.12 -4.92 -6.71
N GLY A 144 -15.57 -3.68 -6.87
CA GLY A 144 -16.81 -3.17 -6.27
C GLY A 144 -16.77 -2.94 -4.75
N ARG A 145 -15.67 -3.25 -4.05
CA ARG A 145 -15.54 -3.01 -2.60
C ARG A 145 -14.96 -1.62 -2.32
N GLY A 146 -15.63 -0.87 -1.45
CA GLY A 146 -15.07 0.35 -0.86
C GLY A 146 -13.94 0.07 0.14
N ASP A 147 -13.14 1.09 0.42
CA ASP A 147 -11.92 1.07 1.26
C ASP A 147 -12.09 0.30 2.57
N MET A 148 -13.12 0.64 3.36
CA MET A 148 -13.36 0.00 4.65
C MET A 148 -13.70 -1.49 4.51
N SER A 149 -14.43 -1.87 3.45
CA SER A 149 -14.73 -3.28 3.19
C SER A 149 -13.49 -4.06 2.75
N ARG A 150 -12.56 -3.43 2.02
CA ARG A 150 -11.28 -4.04 1.65
C ARG A 150 -10.38 -4.21 2.87
N GLY A 151 -10.25 -3.17 3.69
CA GLY A 151 -9.49 -3.24 4.95
C GLY A 151 -10.02 -4.33 5.89
N GLY A 152 -11.34 -4.42 6.05
CA GLY A 152 -11.96 -5.47 6.85
C GLY A 152 -11.79 -6.89 6.30
N LEU A 153 -11.74 -7.06 4.97
CA LEU A 153 -11.45 -8.34 4.32
C LEU A 153 -10.01 -8.77 4.62
N LEU A 154 -9.06 -7.86 4.38
CA LEU A 154 -7.63 -8.11 4.60
C LEU A 154 -7.32 -8.51 6.04
N LEU A 155 -7.90 -7.82 7.02
CA LEU A 155 -7.71 -8.18 8.44
C LEU A 155 -8.33 -9.53 8.82
N ARG A 156 -9.37 -9.98 8.11
CA ARG A 156 -9.93 -11.33 8.32
C ARG A 156 -9.01 -12.40 7.77
N CYS A 157 -8.46 -12.19 6.58
CA CYS A 157 -7.43 -13.04 6.00
C CYS A 157 -6.22 -13.18 6.94
N VAL A 158 -5.72 -12.06 7.48
CA VAL A 158 -4.64 -12.10 8.49
C VAL A 158 -5.04 -12.92 9.71
N ARG A 159 -6.28 -12.78 10.18
CA ARG A 159 -6.79 -13.53 11.35
C ARG A 159 -6.99 -15.02 11.07
N SER A 160 -7.46 -15.40 9.87
CA SER A 160 -7.66 -16.81 9.50
C SER A 160 -6.38 -17.49 9.00
N GLY A 161 -5.38 -16.71 8.59
CA GLY A 161 -4.20 -17.22 7.91
C GLY A 161 -4.44 -17.58 6.44
N GLU A 162 -5.59 -17.21 5.89
CA GLU A 162 -5.96 -17.51 4.50
C GLU A 162 -5.60 -16.34 3.59
N GLU A 163 -4.67 -16.57 2.67
CA GLU A 163 -4.30 -15.61 1.64
C GLU A 163 -5.40 -15.49 0.57
N LEU A 164 -5.59 -14.30 0.03
CA LEU A 164 -6.51 -14.06 -1.08
C LEU A 164 -5.94 -14.62 -2.39
N GLU A 165 -6.82 -15.06 -3.27
CA GLU A 165 -6.47 -15.31 -4.67
C GLU A 165 -6.09 -14.00 -5.38
N TYR A 166 -5.11 -14.11 -6.28
CA TYR A 166 -4.63 -13.02 -7.11
C TYR A 166 -4.87 -13.30 -8.60
N ALA A 167 -5.08 -12.24 -9.36
CA ALA A 167 -5.12 -12.30 -10.83
C ALA A 167 -4.31 -11.15 -11.42
N PRO A 168 -3.81 -11.28 -12.67
CA PRO A 168 -3.15 -10.20 -13.37
C PRO A 168 -4.05 -8.97 -13.48
N VAL A 169 -3.46 -7.80 -13.32
CA VAL A 169 -4.14 -6.51 -13.56
C VAL A 169 -4.37 -6.30 -15.05
N ASP A 170 -3.49 -6.84 -15.89
CA ASP A 170 -3.62 -6.77 -17.35
C ASP A 170 -4.92 -7.45 -17.83
N GLY A 171 -5.68 -6.75 -18.67
CA GLY A 171 -6.98 -7.22 -19.17
C GLY A 171 -8.10 -7.36 -18.12
N ALA A 172 -7.85 -7.08 -16.85
CA ALA A 172 -8.84 -7.31 -15.79
C ALA A 172 -9.95 -6.24 -15.73
N VAL A 173 -11.15 -6.69 -15.38
CA VAL A 173 -12.26 -5.81 -15.00
C VAL A 173 -12.01 -5.28 -13.58
N ARG A 174 -11.69 -3.99 -13.46
CA ARG A 174 -11.31 -3.34 -12.18
C ARG A 174 -12.45 -2.57 -11.51
N HIS A 175 -13.58 -2.43 -12.22
CA HIS A 175 -14.81 -1.81 -11.75
C HIS A 175 -15.95 -2.80 -11.85
N GLY A 176 -16.86 -2.82 -10.87
CA GLY A 176 -17.96 -3.78 -10.88
C GLY A 176 -18.97 -3.53 -9.76
N PRO A 177 -20.06 -4.32 -9.74
CA PRO A 177 -21.12 -4.18 -8.77
C PRO A 177 -20.60 -4.43 -7.34
N ARG A 178 -21.21 -3.76 -6.36
CA ARG A 178 -20.82 -3.90 -4.96
C ARG A 178 -21.13 -5.32 -4.46
N PRO A 179 -20.13 -6.09 -3.98
CA PRO A 179 -20.37 -7.44 -3.46
C PRO A 179 -21.08 -7.40 -2.09
N PRO A 180 -21.59 -8.55 -1.62
CA PRO A 180 -22.23 -8.65 -0.31
C PRO A 180 -21.37 -8.10 0.83
N ARG A 181 -22.05 -7.55 1.85
CA ARG A 181 -21.39 -7.08 3.07
C ARG A 181 -20.69 -8.25 3.76
N LEU A 182 -19.53 -7.95 4.33
CA LEU A 182 -18.81 -8.90 5.16
C LEU A 182 -19.68 -9.34 6.34
N PRO A 183 -19.81 -10.66 6.62
CA PRO A 183 -20.61 -11.17 7.74
C PRO A 183 -20.17 -10.56 9.07
N ARG A 184 -21.09 -10.35 10.03
CA ARG A 184 -20.71 -9.87 11.37
C ARG A 184 -19.84 -10.92 12.06
N LEU A 185 -18.72 -10.48 12.64
CA LEU A 185 -17.90 -11.38 13.46
C LEU A 185 -18.61 -11.60 14.80
N PRO A 186 -18.58 -12.83 15.37
CA PRO A 186 -19.04 -13.05 16.72
C PRO A 186 -18.25 -12.17 17.70
N ARG A 187 -18.94 -11.62 18.71
CA ARG A 187 -18.29 -10.91 19.81
C ARG A 187 -17.39 -11.91 20.53
N ARG A 188 -16.09 -11.60 20.66
CA ARG A 188 -15.23 -12.34 21.58
C ARG A 188 -15.75 -12.06 22.99
N GLY A 189 -16.19 -13.11 23.69
CA GLY A 189 -16.48 -13.07 25.13
C GLY A 189 -15.20 -12.95 25.94
#